data_AF-A0A5K3FGC1-F1
#
_entry.id   AF-A0A5K3FGC1-F1
#
_cell.length_a   1.000
_cell.length_b   1.000
_cell.length_c   1.000
_cell.angle_alpha   90.00
_cell.angle_beta   90.00
_cell.angle_gamma   90.00
#
_symmetry.space_group_name_H-M   'P 1'
#
loop_
_entity.id
_entity.type
_entity.pdbx_description
1 polymer ?
#
loop_
_entity_poly.entity_id
_entity_poly.type
_entity_poly.pdbx_seq_one_letter_code
_entity_poly.pdbx_strand_id
1 'polypeptide(L)'
;MGHFKAELYLAISAVYSVVMDFSCKDRHENCAAWSKEGQCTKASSYMKLMCPESCGLCQGTDNSAEEGGSECVDHYVYPSDCEAWAKQGLCEANKLWMYYNCAKSCGRCSNSKGTAPLDGAIKQAGQSPASDCKDTYGETNCRRLAARQLCTSHPSWMRQNCPATCGFCQSNDLPATNAPNSRPQNEPVSDTCQVGDPANGCPRYSSQCRSLAIYRRCPNVCKNCGPCADAMRNCETLKKYGYCATYPASTIPQCRKTCGACV
;
A
#
# COMPACT_ATOMS: atom_id res chain seq x y z
N MET A 1 -4.47 -35.38 43.70
CA MET A 1 -4.31 -34.16 42.86
C MET A 1 -4.75 -34.44 41.41
N GLY A 2 -6.04 -34.28 41.07
CA GLY A 2 -6.54 -34.67 39.73
C GLY A 2 -7.56 -33.72 39.07
N HIS A 3 -8.58 -33.28 39.82
CA HIS A 3 -9.73 -32.58 39.22
C HIS A 3 -9.42 -31.24 38.54
N PHE A 4 -8.47 -30.44 39.06
CA PHE A 4 -8.15 -29.12 38.50
C PHE A 4 -7.57 -29.13 37.08
N LYS A 5 -7.04 -30.27 36.60
CA LYS A 5 -6.53 -30.39 35.22
C LYS A 5 -7.61 -30.71 34.19
N ALA A 6 -8.69 -31.38 34.58
CA ALA A 6 -9.76 -31.79 33.67
C ALA A 6 -10.60 -30.59 33.19
N GLU A 7 -11.03 -29.74 34.13
CA GLU A 7 -11.77 -28.50 33.85
C GLU A 7 -11.01 -27.59 32.87
N LEU A 8 -9.71 -27.39 33.10
CA LEU A 8 -8.86 -26.57 32.24
C LEU A 8 -8.70 -27.17 30.84
N TYR A 9 -8.61 -28.50 30.72
CA TYR A 9 -8.49 -29.17 29.42
C TYR A 9 -9.79 -29.13 28.61
N LEU A 10 -10.95 -29.29 29.27
CA LEU A 10 -12.27 -29.15 28.64
C LEU A 10 -12.52 -27.71 28.17
N ALA A 11 -12.16 -26.71 28.98
CA ALA A 11 -12.25 -25.31 28.58
C ALA A 11 -11.35 -24.98 27.37
N ILE A 12 -10.10 -25.45 27.36
CA ILE A 12 -9.18 -25.24 26.22
C ILE A 12 -9.68 -25.94 24.96
N SER A 13 -10.21 -27.17 25.09
CA SER A 13 -10.78 -27.93 23.96
C SER A 13 -12.00 -27.23 23.35
N ALA A 14 -12.93 -26.74 24.20
CA ALA A 14 -14.10 -25.99 23.75
C ALA A 14 -13.71 -24.69 23.03
N VAL A 15 -12.70 -23.97 23.52
CA VAL A 15 -12.16 -22.77 22.84
C VAL A 15 -11.52 -23.14 21.49
N TYR A 16 -10.82 -24.28 21.40
CA TYR A 16 -10.22 -24.76 20.14
C TYR A 16 -11.27 -25.11 19.07
N SER A 17 -12.39 -25.72 19.46
CA SER A 17 -13.48 -26.06 18.53
C SER A 17 -14.22 -24.85 17.96
N VAL A 18 -14.19 -23.69 18.63
CA VAL A 18 -14.82 -22.45 18.14
C VAL A 18 -13.94 -21.70 17.12
N VAL A 19 -12.63 -21.97 17.07
CA VAL A 19 -11.66 -21.20 16.23
C VAL A 19 -11.17 -21.93 14.97
N MET A 20 -11.55 -23.19 14.74
CA MET A 20 -11.06 -24.00 13.61
C MET A 20 -12.18 -24.74 12.85
N ASP A 21 -13.22 -24.01 12.46
CA ASP A 21 -14.15 -24.51 11.45
C ASP A 21 -13.53 -24.34 10.04
N PHE A 22 -12.97 -25.45 9.55
CA PHE A 22 -12.33 -25.55 8.22
C PHE A 22 -13.36 -25.72 7.08
N SER A 23 -14.65 -25.57 7.35
CA SER A 23 -15.70 -25.61 6.32
C SER A 23 -15.44 -24.60 5.21
N CYS A 24 -15.48 -25.09 3.98
CA CYS A 24 -15.51 -24.25 2.80
C CYS A 24 -16.93 -23.72 2.64
N LYS A 25 -17.16 -22.54 3.21
CA LYS A 25 -18.41 -21.79 3.17
C LYS A 25 -18.13 -20.31 3.01
N ASP A 26 -19.11 -19.57 2.53
CA ASP A 26 -19.02 -18.12 2.47
C ASP A 26 -18.95 -17.50 3.87
N ARG A 27 -18.17 -16.42 3.96
CA ARG A 27 -17.81 -15.68 5.18
C ARG A 27 -18.29 -14.23 5.14
N HIS A 28 -19.03 -13.87 4.10
CA HIS A 28 -19.61 -12.54 3.92
C HIS A 28 -21.02 -12.65 3.32
N GLU A 29 -21.99 -11.93 3.88
CA GLU A 29 -23.40 -11.95 3.46
C GLU A 29 -23.61 -11.68 1.95
N ASN A 30 -22.89 -10.71 1.41
CA ASN A 30 -22.97 -10.31 0.00
C ASN A 30 -22.29 -11.24 -1.02
N CYS A 31 -21.72 -12.39 -0.60
CA CYS A 31 -20.98 -13.28 -1.51
C CYS A 31 -21.79 -13.74 -2.73
N ALA A 32 -23.07 -14.06 -2.54
CA ALA A 32 -23.96 -14.47 -3.62
C ALA A 32 -24.27 -13.34 -4.63
N ALA A 33 -24.27 -12.08 -4.18
CA ALA A 33 -24.45 -10.92 -5.06
C ALA A 33 -23.16 -10.64 -5.84
N TRP A 34 -22.03 -10.58 -5.14
CA TRP A 34 -20.72 -10.33 -5.73
C TRP A 34 -20.27 -11.41 -6.71
N SER A 35 -20.64 -12.68 -6.48
CA SER A 35 -20.41 -13.75 -7.46
C SER A 35 -21.15 -13.48 -8.78
N LYS A 36 -22.43 -13.12 -8.72
CA LYS A 36 -23.25 -12.75 -9.90
C LYS A 36 -22.71 -11.50 -10.63
N GLU A 37 -22.10 -10.57 -9.91
CA GLU A 37 -21.41 -9.41 -10.49
C GLU A 37 -20.04 -9.75 -11.13
N GLY A 38 -19.59 -10.99 -11.04
CA GLY A 38 -18.30 -11.46 -11.56
C GLY A 38 -17.11 -11.09 -10.68
N GLN A 39 -17.32 -10.79 -9.38
CA GLN A 39 -16.21 -10.48 -8.48
C GLN A 39 -15.28 -11.68 -8.26
N CYS A 40 -15.76 -12.92 -8.42
CA CYS A 40 -14.93 -14.13 -8.36
C CYS A 40 -13.74 -14.11 -9.33
N THR A 41 -13.85 -13.39 -10.45
CA THR A 41 -12.73 -13.08 -11.36
C THR A 41 -12.16 -11.68 -11.12
N LYS A 42 -12.99 -10.64 -11.09
CA LYS A 42 -12.55 -9.22 -10.97
C LYS A 42 -11.80 -8.90 -9.67
N ALA A 43 -12.24 -9.49 -8.56
CA ALA A 43 -11.69 -9.34 -7.22
C ALA A 43 -11.28 -10.69 -6.62
N SER A 44 -10.73 -11.60 -7.46
CA SER A 44 -10.59 -13.02 -7.13
C SER A 44 -9.89 -13.27 -5.79
N SER A 45 -8.90 -12.48 -5.40
CA SER A 45 -8.17 -12.67 -4.13
C SER A 45 -9.03 -12.45 -2.89
N TYR A 46 -9.95 -11.47 -2.91
CA TYR A 46 -10.87 -11.23 -1.80
C TYR A 46 -12.00 -12.25 -1.81
N MET A 47 -12.55 -12.53 -2.99
CA MET A 47 -13.64 -13.49 -3.16
C MET A 47 -13.21 -14.94 -2.88
N LYS A 48 -11.97 -15.33 -3.17
CA LYS A 48 -11.39 -16.64 -2.78
C LYS A 48 -11.30 -16.82 -1.26
N LEU A 49 -11.09 -15.72 -0.52
CA LEU A 49 -10.94 -15.73 0.93
C LEU A 49 -12.29 -15.64 1.66
N MET A 50 -13.17 -14.77 1.17
CA MET A 50 -14.43 -14.43 1.83
C MET A 50 -15.65 -15.16 1.24
N CYS A 51 -15.57 -15.58 -0.02
CA CYS A 51 -16.69 -16.14 -0.79
C CYS A 51 -16.33 -17.44 -1.54
N PRO A 52 -15.65 -18.41 -0.90
CA PRO A 52 -15.17 -19.58 -1.62
C PRO A 52 -16.30 -20.48 -2.15
N GLU A 53 -17.47 -20.47 -1.51
CA GLU A 53 -18.63 -21.29 -1.92
C GLU A 53 -19.36 -20.62 -3.09
N SER A 54 -19.70 -19.32 -2.96
CA SER A 54 -20.28 -18.54 -4.07
C SER A 54 -19.37 -18.47 -5.31
N CYS A 55 -18.05 -18.68 -5.15
CA CYS A 55 -17.11 -18.75 -6.27
C CYS A 55 -16.78 -20.17 -6.76
N GLY A 56 -17.50 -21.20 -6.27
CA GLY A 56 -17.34 -22.57 -6.75
C GLY A 56 -16.03 -23.26 -6.35
N LEU A 57 -15.32 -22.73 -5.36
CA LEU A 57 -13.99 -23.22 -4.94
C LEU A 57 -14.06 -24.37 -3.92
N CYS A 58 -15.26 -24.69 -3.44
CA CYS A 58 -15.47 -25.74 -2.44
C CYS A 58 -15.59 -27.16 -3.01
N GLN A 59 -15.56 -27.32 -4.34
CA GLN A 59 -15.40 -28.61 -5.00
C GLN A 59 -13.92 -28.89 -5.20
N GLY A 60 -13.31 -29.49 -4.17
CA GLY A 60 -11.87 -29.77 -4.08
C GLY A 60 -11.51 -31.11 -3.45
N THR A 61 -12.44 -32.05 -3.42
CA THR A 61 -12.16 -33.48 -3.24
C THR A 61 -12.37 -34.16 -4.59
N ASP A 62 -11.30 -34.44 -5.32
CA ASP A 62 -11.02 -35.76 -5.89
C ASP A 62 -9.71 -35.78 -6.67
N ASN A 63 -9.11 -36.98 -6.72
CA ASN A 63 -7.74 -37.21 -7.17
C ASN A 63 -7.65 -37.35 -8.70
N SER A 64 -6.78 -36.58 -9.36
CA SER A 64 -6.13 -36.93 -10.63
C SER A 64 -4.94 -35.99 -10.89
N ALA A 65 -3.86 -36.50 -11.47
CA ALA A 65 -2.59 -35.79 -11.65
C ALA A 65 -2.32 -35.43 -13.13
N GLU A 66 -1.30 -34.58 -13.34
CA GLU A 66 -0.60 -34.33 -14.62
C GLU A 66 -1.39 -33.53 -15.70
N GLU A 67 -0.80 -32.66 -16.55
CA GLU A 67 0.56 -32.12 -16.61
C GLU A 67 0.62 -30.71 -17.27
N GLY A 68 1.52 -29.83 -16.79
CA GLY A 68 1.70 -28.44 -17.26
C GLY A 68 1.77 -27.43 -16.11
N GLY A 69 2.97 -27.14 -15.58
CA GLY A 69 3.16 -26.40 -14.33
C GLY A 69 4.11 -25.21 -14.42
N SER A 70 3.66 -24.05 -13.95
CA SER A 70 4.56 -22.94 -13.59
C SER A 70 5.46 -23.38 -12.44
N GLU A 71 6.77 -23.13 -12.53
CA GLU A 71 7.68 -23.35 -11.41
C GLU A 71 7.17 -22.56 -10.20
N CYS A 72 6.96 -23.26 -9.07
CA CYS A 72 6.50 -22.60 -7.87
C CYS A 72 7.66 -21.86 -7.21
N VAL A 73 7.53 -20.54 -7.18
CA VAL A 73 8.55 -19.58 -6.77
C VAL A 73 8.00 -18.64 -5.69
N ASP A 74 8.89 -17.96 -4.99
CA ASP A 74 8.51 -16.79 -4.23
C ASP A 74 8.25 -15.64 -5.21
N HIS A 75 7.02 -15.10 -5.20
CA HIS A 75 6.61 -13.98 -6.04
C HIS A 75 7.02 -12.61 -5.46
N TYR A 76 7.60 -12.59 -4.26
CA TYR A 76 8.17 -11.38 -3.69
C TYR A 76 9.43 -10.93 -4.45
N VAL A 77 9.61 -9.62 -4.58
CA VAL A 77 10.72 -9.00 -5.33
C VAL A 77 12.12 -9.30 -4.75
N TYR A 78 12.20 -9.73 -3.49
CA TYR A 78 13.45 -10.18 -2.85
C TYR A 78 13.28 -11.59 -2.24
N PRO A 79 13.47 -12.68 -3.01
CA PRO A 79 13.27 -14.05 -2.52
C PRO A 79 14.11 -14.43 -1.29
N SER A 80 15.28 -13.81 -1.11
CA SER A 80 16.11 -13.96 0.10
C SER A 80 15.39 -13.57 1.39
N ASP A 81 14.48 -12.60 1.31
CA ASP A 81 13.73 -12.11 2.46
C ASP A 81 12.64 -13.11 2.83
N CYS A 82 12.01 -13.75 1.83
CA CYS A 82 11.07 -14.84 2.03
C CYS A 82 11.69 -16.00 2.82
N GLU A 83 12.94 -16.40 2.51
CA GLU A 83 13.64 -17.42 3.29
C GLU A 83 13.90 -16.98 4.73
N ALA A 84 14.36 -15.74 4.93
CA ALA A 84 14.65 -15.19 6.25
C ALA A 84 13.38 -15.11 7.11
N TRP A 85 12.26 -14.69 6.52
CA TRP A 85 10.95 -14.60 7.16
C TRP A 85 10.34 -15.98 7.45
N ALA A 86 10.53 -16.96 6.56
CA ALA A 86 10.14 -18.34 6.83
C ALA A 86 10.89 -18.92 8.03
N LYS A 87 12.21 -18.71 8.10
CA LYS A 87 13.07 -19.08 9.25
C LYS A 87 12.66 -18.36 10.55
N GLN A 88 12.03 -17.19 10.47
CA GLN A 88 11.46 -16.43 11.59
C GLN A 88 10.02 -16.84 11.96
N GLY A 89 9.44 -17.86 11.32
CA GLY A 89 8.08 -18.33 11.59
C GLY A 89 6.95 -17.45 11.03
N LEU A 90 7.28 -16.46 10.18
CA LEU A 90 6.28 -15.55 9.62
C LEU A 90 5.29 -16.24 8.68
N CYS A 91 5.62 -17.41 8.15
CA CYS A 91 4.70 -18.27 7.40
C CYS A 91 3.42 -18.63 8.19
N GLU A 92 3.49 -18.69 9.51
CA GLU A 92 2.31 -18.90 10.36
C GLU A 92 1.77 -17.58 10.91
N ALA A 93 2.64 -16.69 11.40
CA ALA A 93 2.24 -15.40 11.97
C ALA A 93 1.62 -14.42 10.95
N ASN A 94 1.92 -14.58 9.66
CA ASN A 94 1.39 -13.77 8.55
C ASN A 94 1.02 -14.66 7.34
N LYS A 95 0.34 -15.78 7.65
CA LYS A 95 -0.07 -16.85 6.73
C LYS A 95 -0.56 -16.39 5.36
N LEU A 96 -1.54 -15.48 5.31
CA LEU A 96 -2.14 -15.04 4.04
C LEU A 96 -1.15 -14.30 3.13
N TRP A 97 -0.33 -13.42 3.68
CA TRP A 97 0.64 -12.66 2.89
C TRP A 97 1.83 -13.55 2.50
N MET A 98 2.35 -14.33 3.44
CA MET A 98 3.51 -15.19 3.25
C MET A 98 3.20 -16.35 2.29
N TYR A 99 2.03 -16.98 2.35
CA TYR A 99 1.70 -18.06 1.40
C TYR A 99 1.49 -17.57 -0.03
N TYR A 100 1.17 -16.28 -0.24
CA TYR A 100 1.00 -15.68 -1.57
C TYR A 100 2.33 -15.17 -2.15
N ASN A 101 3.13 -14.46 -1.35
CA ASN A 101 4.37 -13.82 -1.81
C ASN A 101 5.60 -14.73 -1.65
N CYS A 102 5.56 -15.65 -0.68
CA CYS A 102 6.67 -16.51 -0.27
C CYS A 102 6.27 -17.99 -0.28
N ALA A 103 5.54 -18.42 -1.32
CA ALA A 103 4.99 -19.77 -1.44
C ALA A 103 6.07 -20.88 -1.39
N LYS A 104 7.25 -20.64 -1.97
CA LYS A 104 8.38 -21.58 -1.98
C LYS A 104 9.05 -21.62 -0.61
N SER A 105 9.40 -20.46 -0.06
CA SER A 105 10.02 -20.37 1.27
C SER A 105 9.13 -20.89 2.40
N CYS A 106 7.80 -20.79 2.26
CA CYS A 106 6.84 -21.37 3.22
C CYS A 106 6.45 -22.83 2.94
N GLY A 107 7.13 -23.53 2.01
CA GLY A 107 6.85 -24.94 1.73
C GLY A 107 5.46 -25.21 1.14
N ARG A 108 4.83 -24.21 0.51
CA ARG A 108 3.48 -24.31 -0.08
C ARG A 108 3.47 -24.80 -1.52
N CYS A 109 4.64 -25.04 -2.12
CA CYS A 109 4.79 -25.46 -3.52
C CYS A 109 4.32 -26.88 -3.86
N SER A 110 3.89 -27.66 -2.88
CA SER A 110 3.35 -29.01 -3.10
C SER A 110 1.86 -28.94 -3.51
N ASN A 111 1.58 -28.47 -4.74
CA ASN A 111 0.44 -28.85 -5.63
C ASN A 111 -0.04 -27.69 -6.55
N SER A 112 0.42 -27.61 -7.81
CA SER A 112 -0.29 -26.87 -8.88
C SER A 112 0.20 -27.18 -10.31
N LYS A 113 -0.61 -27.91 -11.08
CA LYS A 113 -0.68 -28.00 -12.56
C LYS A 113 -2.19 -28.13 -12.88
N GLY A 114 -2.87 -27.42 -13.79
CA GLY A 114 -2.51 -26.33 -14.72
C GLY A 114 -3.71 -25.36 -15.00
N THR A 115 -4.08 -25.15 -16.28
CA THR A 115 -5.11 -24.20 -16.79
C THR A 115 -6.03 -24.79 -17.86
N ALA A 116 -7.21 -24.20 -18.12
CA ALA A 116 -7.96 -24.36 -19.38
C ALA A 116 -8.61 -23.03 -19.87
N PRO A 117 -8.73 -22.75 -21.19
CA PRO A 117 -8.38 -21.40 -21.70
C PRO A 117 -9.19 -20.84 -22.92
N LEU A 118 -8.74 -19.68 -23.46
CA LEU A 118 -9.02 -19.09 -24.80
C LEU A 118 -10.46 -18.59 -25.11
N ASP A 119 -10.73 -17.62 -25.99
CA ASP A 119 -9.91 -16.59 -26.68
C ASP A 119 -10.83 -15.43 -27.13
N GLY A 120 -10.32 -14.21 -27.35
CA GLY A 120 -11.21 -13.06 -27.61
C GLY A 120 -10.59 -11.72 -28.04
N ALA A 121 -9.83 -11.71 -29.15
CA ALA A 121 -9.52 -10.56 -30.02
C ALA A 121 -9.10 -9.20 -29.40
N ILE A 122 -7.82 -8.85 -29.61
CA ILE A 122 -7.33 -7.46 -29.51
C ILE A 122 -8.07 -6.57 -30.54
N LYS A 123 -8.66 -5.46 -30.08
CA LYS A 123 -8.84 -4.25 -30.91
C LYS A 123 -8.45 -3.01 -30.10
N GLN A 124 -7.57 -2.18 -30.68
CA GLN A 124 -7.17 -0.91 -30.08
C GLN A 124 -8.23 0.18 -30.30
N ALA A 125 -8.26 1.12 -29.36
CA ALA A 125 -8.73 2.51 -29.50
C ALA A 125 -10.11 2.74 -30.15
N GLY A 126 -11.11 3.02 -29.31
CA GLY A 126 -12.38 3.65 -29.70
C GLY A 126 -12.92 4.48 -28.53
N GLN A 127 -13.30 5.73 -28.79
CA GLN A 127 -13.81 6.64 -27.76
C GLN A 127 -15.19 6.18 -27.26
N SER A 128 -15.49 6.45 -25.98
CA SER A 128 -16.83 6.35 -25.41
C SER A 128 -16.99 7.37 -24.28
N PRO A 129 -18.21 7.85 -24.02
CA PRO A 129 -18.44 9.30 -23.95
C PRO A 129 -18.06 9.95 -22.61
N ALA A 130 -17.59 11.20 -22.72
CA ALA A 130 -17.23 12.04 -21.59
C ALA A 130 -18.47 12.67 -20.95
N SER A 131 -19.14 11.93 -20.06
CA SER A 131 -20.22 12.48 -19.22
C SER A 131 -20.31 11.93 -17.79
N ASP A 132 -19.50 10.93 -17.42
CA ASP A 132 -19.61 10.27 -16.11
C ASP A 132 -18.23 9.87 -15.54
N CYS A 133 -17.27 10.82 -15.54
CA CYS A 133 -15.89 10.58 -15.10
C CYS A 133 -15.75 10.56 -13.58
N LYS A 134 -16.13 9.43 -12.96
CA LYS A 134 -16.07 9.20 -11.51
C LYS A 134 -15.23 7.99 -11.13
N ASP A 135 -14.72 7.98 -9.91
CA ASP A 135 -13.98 6.85 -9.35
C ASP A 135 -14.93 5.68 -9.04
N THR A 136 -14.71 4.54 -9.69
CA THR A 136 -15.54 3.33 -9.56
C THR A 136 -15.05 2.38 -8.45
N TYR A 137 -13.80 2.54 -8.00
CA TYR A 137 -13.19 1.70 -6.96
C TYR A 137 -13.37 2.26 -5.52
N GLY A 138 -14.17 3.32 -5.38
CA GLY A 138 -14.45 4.01 -4.11
C GLY A 138 -13.37 5.03 -3.74
N GLU A 139 -13.81 6.24 -3.41
CA GLU A 139 -12.95 7.42 -3.28
C GLU A 139 -11.79 7.23 -2.29
N THR A 140 -12.04 6.70 -1.09
CA THR A 140 -11.01 6.43 -0.07
C THR A 140 -9.96 5.41 -0.56
N ASN A 141 -10.36 4.40 -1.33
CA ASN A 141 -9.44 3.44 -1.92
C ASN A 141 -8.64 4.09 -3.05
N CYS A 142 -9.29 4.85 -3.93
CA CYS A 142 -8.62 5.58 -4.99
C CYS A 142 -7.60 6.57 -4.43
N ARG A 143 -7.95 7.37 -3.42
CA ARG A 143 -6.99 8.25 -2.71
C ARG A 143 -5.81 7.46 -2.13
N ARG A 144 -6.04 6.27 -1.55
CA ARG A 144 -4.97 5.40 -1.02
C ARG A 144 -4.06 4.79 -2.10
N LEU A 145 -4.61 4.39 -3.25
CA LEU A 145 -3.85 3.85 -4.38
C LEU A 145 -3.11 4.93 -5.16
N ALA A 146 -3.73 6.09 -5.38
CA ALA A 146 -3.10 7.27 -5.95
C ALA A 146 -1.98 7.79 -5.05
N ALA A 147 -2.22 7.86 -3.73
CA ALA A 147 -1.17 8.13 -2.76
C ALA A 147 -0.01 7.14 -2.93
N ARG A 148 -0.24 5.85 -3.17
CA ARG A 148 0.80 4.84 -3.46
C ARG A 148 1.45 4.96 -4.85
N GLN A 149 1.19 6.03 -5.62
CA GLN A 149 1.71 6.25 -6.98
C GLN A 149 1.24 5.20 -8.00
N LEU A 150 0.07 4.58 -7.80
CA LEU A 150 -0.50 3.71 -8.83
C LEU A 150 -0.97 4.49 -10.06
N CYS A 151 -1.31 5.79 -9.93
CA CYS A 151 -1.66 6.61 -11.09
C CYS A 151 -0.54 6.64 -12.15
N THR A 152 0.72 6.57 -11.72
CA THR A 152 1.90 6.64 -12.60
C THR A 152 2.51 5.26 -12.87
N SER A 153 2.53 4.36 -11.88
CA SER A 153 3.06 3.00 -12.05
C SER A 153 2.08 2.00 -12.68
N HIS A 154 0.77 2.23 -12.55
CA HIS A 154 -0.29 1.36 -13.07
C HIS A 154 -1.39 2.17 -13.79
N PRO A 155 -1.03 3.06 -14.75
CA PRO A 155 -1.93 4.08 -15.30
C PRO A 155 -3.15 3.46 -16.01
N SER A 156 -2.98 2.32 -16.69
CA SER A 156 -4.07 1.65 -17.43
C SER A 156 -5.16 1.12 -16.50
N TRP A 157 -4.79 0.61 -15.32
CA TRP A 157 -5.76 0.13 -14.33
C TRP A 157 -6.42 1.31 -13.59
N MET A 158 -5.62 2.29 -13.17
CA MET A 158 -6.13 3.47 -12.47
C MET A 158 -7.01 4.35 -13.36
N ARG A 159 -6.81 4.39 -14.69
CA ARG A 159 -7.69 5.08 -15.64
C ARG A 159 -9.11 4.51 -15.69
N GLN A 160 -9.28 3.23 -15.38
CA GLN A 160 -10.60 2.57 -15.40
C GLN A 160 -11.28 2.56 -14.02
N ASN A 161 -10.48 2.60 -12.94
CA ASN A 161 -10.94 2.38 -11.57
C ASN A 161 -10.95 3.67 -10.72
N CYS A 162 -10.04 4.60 -11.03
CA CYS A 162 -9.81 5.85 -10.29
C CYS A 162 -9.52 7.05 -11.23
N PRO A 163 -10.29 7.26 -12.32
CA PRO A 163 -9.99 8.31 -13.30
C PRO A 163 -10.04 9.74 -12.73
N ALA A 164 -10.90 10.00 -11.74
CA ALA A 164 -11.03 11.32 -11.13
C ALA A 164 -9.89 11.59 -10.15
N THR A 165 -9.65 10.68 -9.18
CA THR A 165 -8.53 10.84 -8.24
C THR A 165 -7.17 10.93 -8.94
N CYS A 166 -6.97 10.23 -10.06
CA CYS A 166 -5.71 10.29 -10.81
C CYS A 166 -5.61 11.42 -11.84
N GLY A 167 -6.62 12.29 -11.97
CA GLY A 167 -6.61 13.38 -12.95
C GLY A 167 -6.60 12.90 -14.41
N PHE A 168 -7.20 11.74 -14.69
CA PHE A 168 -7.33 11.20 -16.05
C PHE A 168 -8.57 11.69 -16.80
N CYS A 169 -9.50 12.33 -16.10
CA CYS A 169 -10.60 13.07 -16.72
C CYS A 169 -10.04 14.23 -17.55
N GLN A 170 -10.45 14.35 -18.82
CA GLN A 170 -10.05 15.48 -19.65
C GLN A 170 -10.81 16.74 -19.25
N SER A 171 -10.12 17.88 -19.26
CA SER A 171 -10.56 19.13 -18.66
C SER A 171 -11.53 19.91 -19.57
N ASN A 172 -12.81 19.53 -19.56
CA ASN A 172 -13.89 20.35 -20.12
C ASN A 172 -15.02 20.69 -19.13
N ASP A 173 -15.15 20.00 -17.98
CA ASP A 173 -16.35 20.11 -17.14
C ASP A 173 -16.08 20.18 -15.62
N LEU A 174 -15.37 21.21 -15.14
CA LEU A 174 -15.55 21.73 -13.77
C LEU A 174 -15.41 23.26 -13.75
N PRO A 175 -16.35 24.00 -13.12
CA PRO A 175 -16.33 25.46 -13.12
C PRO A 175 -15.19 26.03 -12.26
N ALA A 176 -14.44 26.96 -12.83
CA ALA A 176 -13.35 27.64 -12.13
C ALA A 176 -13.88 28.61 -11.06
N THR A 177 -13.58 28.34 -9.79
CA THR A 177 -13.59 29.37 -8.75
C THR A 177 -12.24 30.07 -8.70
N ASN A 178 -12.17 31.24 -9.33
CA ASN A 178 -11.21 32.30 -8.99
C ASN A 178 -11.37 32.64 -7.47
N ALA A 179 -10.40 33.13 -6.70
CA ALA A 179 -9.08 33.73 -6.94
C ALA A 179 -8.28 33.64 -5.60
N PRO A 180 -7.25 34.48 -5.30
CA PRO A 180 -6.34 35.24 -6.15
C PRO A 180 -4.85 34.92 -5.89
N ASN A 181 -4.00 35.32 -6.84
CA ASN A 181 -2.55 35.16 -6.73
C ASN A 181 -1.90 36.45 -6.19
N SER A 182 -1.69 36.55 -4.88
CA SER A 182 -0.78 37.53 -4.26
C SER A 182 -0.40 37.11 -2.83
N ARG A 183 0.90 36.98 -2.57
CA ARG A 183 1.46 36.59 -1.27
C ARG A 183 1.89 37.85 -0.50
N PRO A 184 1.31 38.16 0.67
CA PRO A 184 1.86 39.18 1.55
C PRO A 184 3.25 38.76 2.05
N GLN A 185 4.18 39.71 2.07
CA GLN A 185 5.36 39.62 2.94
C GLN A 185 4.97 40.19 4.31
N ASN A 186 5.45 39.57 5.40
CA ASN A 186 5.14 39.86 6.81
C ASN A 186 3.80 39.29 7.33
N GLU A 187 3.73 37.96 7.47
CA GLU A 187 2.86 37.32 8.48
C GLU A 187 3.72 36.61 9.54
N PRO A 188 3.19 36.37 10.76
CA PRO A 188 3.96 35.81 11.87
C PRO A 188 4.51 34.40 11.58
N VAL A 189 5.72 34.12 12.08
CA VAL A 189 6.31 32.78 11.96
C VAL A 189 5.49 31.79 12.80
N SER A 190 4.66 31.01 12.13
CA SER A 190 3.94 29.88 12.71
C SER A 190 4.93 28.85 13.28
N ASP A 191 4.86 28.58 14.58
CA ASP A 191 5.65 27.54 15.26
C ASP A 191 5.33 26.12 14.75
N THR A 192 4.18 25.95 14.09
CA THR A 192 3.73 24.71 13.47
C THR A 192 3.91 24.72 11.94
N CYS A 193 4.22 23.54 11.38
CA CYS A 193 4.15 23.29 9.94
C CYS A 193 2.73 23.59 9.42
N GLN A 194 2.66 24.36 8.33
CA GLN A 194 1.41 24.77 7.70
C GLN A 194 0.93 23.72 6.67
N VAL A 195 -0.29 23.89 6.16
CA VAL A 195 -0.85 22.97 5.16
C VAL A 195 -0.25 23.26 3.78
N GLY A 196 0.68 22.41 3.35
CA GLY A 196 1.08 22.28 1.94
C GLY A 196 2.50 22.74 1.62
N ASP A 197 3.34 21.80 1.20
CA ASP A 197 4.56 22.08 0.44
C ASP A 197 4.22 22.24 -1.06
N PRO A 198 5.08 22.89 -1.88
CA PRO A 198 4.85 23.06 -3.32
C PRO A 198 4.55 21.74 -4.05
N ALA A 199 3.41 21.69 -4.75
CA ALA A 199 2.97 20.52 -5.50
C ALA A 199 4.04 20.05 -6.49
N ASN A 200 4.31 18.74 -6.50
CA ASN A 200 5.34 18.08 -7.32
C ASN A 200 6.80 18.57 -7.13
N GLY A 201 7.06 19.49 -6.19
CA GLY A 201 8.38 20.07 -5.95
C GLY A 201 9.16 19.46 -4.76
N CYS A 202 8.54 18.52 -4.03
CA CYS A 202 8.99 18.05 -2.73
C CYS A 202 8.97 16.52 -2.60
N PRO A 203 9.86 15.94 -1.75
CA PRO A 203 9.88 14.51 -1.49
C PRO A 203 8.60 14.03 -0.81
N ARG A 204 8.45 12.70 -0.70
CA ARG A 204 7.28 12.08 -0.09
C ARG A 204 7.40 11.90 1.42
N TYR A 205 8.62 11.68 1.91
CA TYR A 205 8.92 11.38 3.31
C TYR A 205 10.09 12.23 3.80
N SER A 206 10.10 12.60 5.08
CA SER A 206 11.20 13.37 5.69
C SER A 206 12.58 12.70 5.52
N SER A 207 12.63 11.36 5.47
CA SER A 207 13.85 10.58 5.21
C SER A 207 14.46 10.76 3.81
N GLN A 208 13.72 11.36 2.89
CA GLN A 208 14.17 11.69 1.53
C GLN A 208 14.69 13.13 1.41
N CYS A 209 14.63 13.93 2.48
CA CYS A 209 15.20 15.27 2.52
C CYS A 209 16.74 15.18 2.59
N ARG A 210 17.38 15.30 1.42
CA ARG A 210 18.82 15.04 1.24
C ARG A 210 19.66 16.29 0.93
N SER A 211 19.08 17.48 0.87
CA SER A 211 19.83 18.71 0.57
C SER A 211 19.22 19.93 1.23
N LEU A 212 20.06 20.94 1.45
CA LEU A 212 19.67 22.24 2.02
C LEU A 212 18.52 22.90 1.22
N ALA A 213 18.54 22.78 -0.11
CA ALA A 213 17.50 23.29 -0.98
C ALA A 213 16.14 22.60 -0.74
N ILE A 214 16.14 21.28 -0.50
CA ILE A 214 14.92 20.53 -0.17
C ILE A 214 14.40 20.93 1.22
N TYR A 215 15.29 21.05 2.22
CA TYR A 215 14.90 21.51 3.57
C TYR A 215 14.27 22.92 3.57
N ARG A 216 14.78 23.85 2.76
CA ARG A 216 14.19 25.19 2.58
C ARG A 216 12.88 25.20 1.80
N ARG A 217 12.77 24.37 0.75
CA ARG A 217 11.60 24.34 -0.15
C ARG A 217 10.41 23.56 0.42
N CYS A 218 10.70 22.55 1.24
CA CYS A 218 9.75 21.53 1.68
C CYS A 218 9.69 21.44 3.21
N PRO A 219 9.43 22.55 3.92
CA PRO A 219 9.50 22.57 5.38
C PRO A 219 8.52 21.58 6.02
N ASN A 220 7.34 21.38 5.43
CA ASN A 220 6.30 20.56 6.04
C ASN A 220 6.64 19.06 5.93
N VAL A 221 7.09 18.58 4.76
CA VAL A 221 7.58 17.20 4.58
C VAL A 221 8.86 16.95 5.37
N CYS A 222 9.81 17.90 5.36
CA CYS A 222 11.10 17.73 6.04
C CYS A 222 11.07 18.01 7.55
N LYS A 223 9.89 18.38 8.11
CA LYS A 223 9.71 18.82 9.50
C LYS A 223 10.64 19.97 9.90
N ASN A 224 10.89 20.88 8.96
CA ASN A 224 11.81 22.02 9.08
C ASN A 224 11.05 23.33 9.35
N CYS A 225 10.17 23.31 10.35
CA CYS A 225 9.22 24.39 10.67
C CYS A 225 9.47 25.02 12.04
N GLY A 226 8.99 26.25 12.26
CA GLY A 226 9.20 27.01 13.49
C GLY A 226 10.43 27.93 13.44
N PRO A 227 10.86 28.50 14.58
CA PRO A 227 11.80 29.63 14.61
C PRO A 227 13.18 29.26 14.07
N CYS A 228 13.83 30.22 13.40
CA CYS A 228 15.15 30.03 12.82
C CYS A 228 16.25 30.05 13.88
N ALA A 229 16.44 28.90 14.53
CA ALA A 229 17.40 28.66 15.59
C ALA A 229 17.99 27.24 15.46
N ASP A 230 19.12 27.04 16.14
CA ASP A 230 19.77 25.75 16.31
C ASP A 230 19.34 25.12 17.63
N ALA A 231 19.06 23.82 17.61
CA ALA A 231 18.69 23.04 18.78
C ALA A 231 19.92 22.50 19.53
N MET A 232 21.05 22.31 18.84
CA MET A 232 22.31 21.83 19.43
C MET A 232 23.34 22.96 19.55
N ARG A 233 24.15 22.92 20.61
CA ARG A 233 25.18 23.95 20.89
C ARG A 233 26.44 23.81 20.04
N ASN A 234 26.70 22.64 19.44
CA ASN A 234 27.90 22.33 18.67
C ASN A 234 27.71 22.48 17.14
N CYS A 235 26.66 23.14 16.70
CA CYS A 235 26.32 23.24 15.27
C CYS A 235 27.43 23.86 14.42
N GLU A 236 28.12 24.91 14.90
CA GLU A 236 29.24 25.51 14.15
C GLU A 236 30.42 24.53 13.98
N THR A 237 30.67 23.68 14.98
CA THR A 237 31.65 22.58 14.87
C THR A 237 31.22 21.56 13.82
N LEU A 238 29.95 21.14 13.84
CA LEU A 238 29.40 20.19 12.85
C LEU A 238 29.45 20.76 11.42
N LYS A 239 29.13 22.04 11.24
CA LYS A 239 29.28 22.76 9.96
C LYS A 239 30.72 22.83 9.51
N LYS A 240 31.68 23.13 10.40
CA LYS A 240 33.12 23.13 10.10
C LYS A 240 33.61 21.77 9.58
N TYR A 241 33.07 20.68 10.11
CA TYR A 241 33.34 19.31 9.64
C TYR A 241 32.44 18.86 8.45
N GLY A 242 31.65 19.75 7.85
CA GLY A 242 30.84 19.46 6.67
C GLY A 242 29.54 18.66 6.91
N TYR A 243 29.14 18.43 8.16
CA TYR A 243 28.01 17.54 8.49
C TYR A 243 26.66 18.01 7.92
N CYS A 244 26.48 19.33 7.70
CA CYS A 244 25.30 19.86 7.01
C CYS A 244 25.12 19.29 5.58
N ALA A 245 26.22 18.92 4.91
CA ALA A 245 26.21 18.35 3.56
C ALA A 245 26.32 16.81 3.58
N THR A 246 27.18 16.26 4.45
CA THR A 246 27.42 14.80 4.53
C THR A 246 26.28 14.05 5.23
N TYR A 247 25.68 14.65 6.25
CA TYR A 247 24.63 14.05 7.08
C TYR A 247 23.42 14.99 7.23
N PRO A 248 22.77 15.39 6.12
CA PRO A 248 21.72 16.40 6.13
C PRO A 248 20.50 15.96 6.95
N ALA A 249 20.13 14.68 6.89
CA ALA A 249 18.95 14.13 7.56
C ALA A 249 19.00 14.18 9.09
N SER A 250 20.20 14.10 9.68
CA SER A 250 20.42 14.19 11.14
C SER A 250 20.87 15.58 11.58
N THR A 251 21.67 16.27 10.76
CA THR A 251 22.28 17.55 11.14
C THR A 251 21.35 18.73 10.89
N ILE A 252 20.70 18.81 9.73
CA ILE A 252 19.90 19.99 9.37
C ILE A 252 18.72 20.23 10.33
N PRO A 253 17.90 19.22 10.72
CA PRO A 253 16.80 19.44 11.65
C PRO A 253 17.24 19.99 13.02
N GLN A 254 18.48 19.73 13.43
CA GLN A 254 19.04 20.12 14.72
C GLN A 254 19.89 21.40 14.66
N CYS A 255 20.37 21.77 13.47
CA CYS A 255 21.27 22.90 13.22
C CYS A 255 20.72 23.80 12.10
N ARG A 256 19.44 24.14 12.18
CA ARG A 256 18.71 24.80 11.07
C ARG A 256 19.31 26.15 10.70
N LYS A 257 19.70 26.97 11.68
CA LYS A 257 20.23 28.31 11.43
C LYS A 257 21.69 28.22 10.99
N THR A 258 22.54 27.48 11.70
CA THR A 258 23.94 27.28 11.35
C THR A 258 24.11 26.66 9.96
N CYS A 259 23.36 25.60 9.62
CA CYS A 259 23.35 25.00 8.28
C CYS A 259 22.62 25.85 7.23
N GLY A 260 21.95 26.94 7.64
CA GLY A 260 21.23 27.88 6.76
C GLY A 260 19.93 27.33 6.18
N ALA A 261 19.29 26.36 6.81
CA ALA A 261 18.03 25.74 6.37
C ALA A 261 16.79 26.62 6.64
N CYS A 262 16.99 27.75 7.29
CA CYS A 262 16.03 28.83 7.51
C CYS A 262 16.76 30.18 7.35
N VAL A 263 15.99 31.26 7.27
CA VAL A 263 16.42 32.67 7.33
C VAL A 263 15.48 33.44 8.24
#